data_AF-A0A1I7KAU8-F1
#
_entry.id   AF-A0A1I7KAU8-F1
#
_cell.length_a   1.000
_cell.length_b   1.000
_cell.length_c   1.000
_cell.angle_alpha   90.00
_cell.angle_beta   90.00
_cell.angle_gamma   90.00
#
_symmetry.space_group_name_H-M   'P 1'
#
loop_
_entity.id
_entity.type
_entity.pdbx_description
1 polymer ?
#
loop_
_entity_poly.entity_id
_entity_poly.type
_entity_poly.pdbx_seq_one_letter_code
_entity_poly.pdbx_strand_id
1 'polypeptide(L)'
;MSTRAIIALPVKGGYETCWNWNDGGPSYLGKELRTYFKDEASVKSLIQTKSFSTILGPRSINDYMKEGDRAEALPNGRYLLLHKYQGGVIDGEGDNAFFKTIDDMLQCDINYVYVFENGKWKTYK
;
A
#
# COMPACT_ATOMS: atom_id res chain seq x y z
N MET A 1 8.27 14.97 -2.62
CA MET A 1 7.08 15.08 -1.75
C MET A 1 6.55 13.69 -1.62
N SER A 2 6.59 13.11 -0.44
CA SER A 2 6.11 11.76 -0.21
C SER A 2 4.60 11.69 -0.44
N THR A 3 4.16 10.61 -1.05
CA THR A 3 2.75 10.36 -1.33
C THR A 3 2.20 9.46 -0.26
N ARG A 4 1.09 9.87 0.35
CA ARG A 4 0.24 9.04 1.17
C ARG A 4 -0.92 8.53 0.32
N ALA A 5 -1.23 7.26 0.43
CA ALA A 5 -2.32 6.69 -0.34
C ALA A 5 -3.09 5.62 0.43
N ILE A 6 -4.33 5.41 0.02
CA ILE A 6 -5.11 4.23 0.40
C ILE A 6 -5.18 3.31 -0.81
N ILE A 7 -4.92 2.03 -0.59
CA ILE A 7 -5.07 0.98 -1.60
C ILE A 7 -6.25 0.13 -1.19
N ALA A 8 -7.21 -0.04 -2.09
CA ALA A 8 -8.51 -0.58 -1.79
C ALA A 8 -8.92 -1.70 -2.75
N LEU A 9 -9.61 -2.69 -2.21
CA LEU A 9 -10.28 -3.74 -2.96
C LEU A 9 -11.79 -3.71 -2.62
N PRO A 10 -12.67 -3.59 -3.62
CA PRO A 10 -14.11 -3.67 -3.40
C PRO A 10 -14.50 -5.03 -2.82
N VAL A 11 -15.33 -5.00 -1.78
CA VAL A 11 -15.96 -6.18 -1.18
C VAL A 11 -17.45 -5.91 -0.98
N LYS A 12 -18.21 -6.92 -0.54
CA LYS A 12 -19.63 -6.73 -0.27
C LYS A 12 -19.84 -5.66 0.81
N GLY A 13 -20.40 -4.52 0.41
CA GLY A 13 -20.78 -3.43 1.32
C GLY A 13 -19.73 -2.34 1.52
N GLY A 14 -18.59 -2.38 0.82
CA GLY A 14 -17.56 -1.36 0.93
C GLY A 14 -16.22 -1.82 0.36
N TYR A 15 -15.14 -1.48 1.05
CA TYR A 15 -13.76 -1.69 0.61
C TYR A 15 -12.88 -2.14 1.76
N GLU A 16 -12.12 -3.22 1.54
CA GLU A 16 -10.97 -3.55 2.37
C GLU A 16 -9.78 -2.73 1.91
N THR A 17 -8.98 -2.22 2.83
CA THR A 17 -7.90 -1.29 2.47
C THR A 17 -6.60 -1.54 3.22
N CYS A 18 -5.51 -1.06 2.63
CA CYS A 18 -4.24 -0.83 3.30
C CYS A 18 -3.71 0.58 3.04
N TRP A 19 -2.94 1.07 3.99
CA TRP A 19 -2.35 2.40 3.96
C TRP A 19 -0.96 2.38 3.37
N ASN A 20 -0.67 3.34 2.52
CA ASN A 20 0.68 3.64 2.12
C ASN A 20 1.09 5.00 2.70
N TRP A 21 2.09 5.01 3.57
CA TRP A 21 2.47 6.21 4.33
C TRP A 21 3.49 7.09 3.64
N ASN A 22 4.39 6.49 2.86
CA ASN A 22 5.55 7.20 2.37
C ASN A 22 6.12 6.57 1.11
N ASP A 23 5.37 6.66 0.01
CA ASP A 23 5.93 6.29 -1.29
C ASP A 23 6.44 7.52 -2.02
N GLY A 24 7.65 7.43 -2.57
CA GLY A 24 8.44 8.60 -2.98
C GLY A 24 7.66 9.63 -3.81
N GLY A 25 6.84 9.17 -4.76
CA GLY A 25 5.92 10.02 -5.53
C GLY A 25 4.73 9.26 -6.14
N PRO A 26 3.68 9.95 -6.62
CA PRO A 26 2.41 9.32 -7.00
C PRO A 26 2.51 8.40 -8.22
N SER A 27 3.42 8.74 -9.13
CA SER A 27 3.72 7.97 -10.32
C SER A 27 4.44 6.66 -9.99
N TYR A 28 5.15 6.60 -8.87
CA TYR A 28 5.88 5.41 -8.45
C TYR A 28 4.90 4.35 -7.96
N LEU A 29 4.11 4.64 -6.91
CA LEU A 29 3.16 3.69 -6.34
C LEU A 29 2.20 3.16 -7.41
N GLY A 30 1.57 4.08 -8.16
CA GLY A 30 0.61 3.70 -9.19
C GLY A 30 1.23 2.81 -10.29
N LYS A 31 2.51 2.99 -10.62
CA LYS A 31 3.23 2.15 -11.59
C LYS A 31 3.55 0.78 -10.98
N GLU A 32 4.03 0.72 -9.76
CA GLU A 32 4.34 -0.53 -9.05
C GLU A 32 3.09 -1.40 -8.91
N LEU A 33 1.98 -0.80 -8.46
CA LEU A 33 0.66 -1.45 -8.37
C LEU A 33 0.24 -2.07 -9.72
N ARG A 34 0.28 -1.28 -10.80
CA ARG A 34 -0.10 -1.76 -12.15
C ARG A 34 0.85 -2.80 -12.73
N THR A 35 2.10 -2.80 -12.32
CA THR A 35 3.14 -3.69 -12.85
C THR A 35 3.15 -5.03 -12.14
N TYR A 36 2.87 -5.05 -10.83
CA TYR A 36 3.13 -6.21 -9.97
C TYR A 36 1.89 -6.78 -9.28
N PHE A 37 0.78 -6.05 -9.23
CA PHE A 37 -0.47 -6.47 -8.59
C PHE A 37 -1.60 -6.44 -9.62
N LYS A 38 -1.68 -7.50 -10.42
CA LYS A 38 -2.56 -7.58 -11.61
C LYS A 38 -3.81 -8.41 -11.39
N ASP A 39 -3.90 -9.07 -10.24
CA ASP A 39 -4.99 -9.95 -9.88
C ASP A 39 -5.43 -9.71 -8.44
N GLU A 40 -6.66 -10.09 -8.14
CA GLU A 40 -7.28 -9.87 -6.84
C GLU A 40 -6.52 -10.56 -5.69
N ALA A 41 -5.92 -11.74 -5.93
CA ALA A 41 -5.20 -12.47 -4.90
C ALA A 41 -3.94 -11.72 -4.45
N SER A 42 -3.16 -11.21 -5.40
CA SER A 42 -1.99 -10.37 -5.11
C SER A 42 -2.37 -9.08 -4.37
N VAL A 43 -3.51 -8.47 -4.72
CA VAL A 43 -4.02 -7.27 -4.05
C VAL A 43 -4.52 -7.58 -2.64
N LYS A 44 -5.18 -8.72 -2.42
CA LYS A 44 -5.57 -9.17 -1.08
C LYS A 44 -4.37 -9.38 -0.17
N SER A 45 -3.31 -10.01 -0.67
CA SER A 45 -2.07 -10.17 0.10
C SER A 45 -1.43 -8.83 0.46
N LEU A 46 -1.47 -7.84 -0.46
CA LEU A 46 -1.06 -6.48 -0.16
C LEU A 46 -1.91 -5.85 0.94
N ILE A 47 -3.24 -5.95 0.83
CA ILE A 47 -4.18 -5.38 1.81
C ILE A 47 -3.99 -5.98 3.21
N GLN A 48 -3.71 -7.28 3.31
CA GLN A 48 -3.46 -7.96 4.57
C GLN A 48 -2.26 -7.41 5.36
N THR A 49 -1.34 -6.71 4.69
CA THR A 49 -0.22 -6.04 5.37
C THR A 49 -0.64 -4.81 6.17
N LYS A 50 -1.90 -4.36 6.01
CA LYS A 50 -2.54 -3.20 6.66
C LYS A 50 -1.94 -1.86 6.30
N SER A 51 -0.62 -1.73 6.35
CA SER A 51 0.08 -0.53 5.96
C SER A 51 1.53 -0.79 5.61
N PHE A 52 2.09 -0.02 4.69
CA PHE A 52 3.50 -0.09 4.28
C PHE A 52 4.06 1.27 3.89
N SER A 53 5.38 1.42 3.92
CA SER A 53 6.06 2.64 3.47
C SER A 53 6.20 2.69 1.95
N THR A 54 6.84 1.68 1.34
CA THR A 54 7.09 1.67 -0.10
C THR A 54 7.26 0.23 -0.62
N ILE A 55 7.21 0.08 -1.95
CA ILE A 55 7.39 -1.20 -2.66
C ILE A 55 8.77 -1.21 -3.29
N LEU A 56 9.66 -2.07 -2.81
CA LEU A 56 11.05 -2.14 -3.25
C LEU A 56 11.32 -3.35 -4.15
N GLY A 57 12.32 -3.18 -5.01
CA GLY A 57 12.90 -4.30 -5.75
C GLY A 57 13.94 -5.06 -4.93
N PRO A 58 14.26 -6.31 -5.32
CA PRO A 58 15.20 -7.16 -4.61
C PRO A 58 16.60 -6.58 -4.49
N ARG A 59 17.01 -5.74 -5.45
CA ARG A 59 18.32 -5.06 -5.42
C ARG A 59 18.33 -3.80 -4.57
N SER A 60 17.17 -3.21 -4.32
CA SER A 60 17.03 -1.91 -3.64
C SER A 60 16.80 -2.07 -2.14
N ILE A 61 16.43 -3.26 -1.66
CA ILE A 61 16.08 -3.46 -0.25
C ILE A 61 17.22 -3.10 0.70
N ASN A 62 18.45 -3.50 0.37
CA ASN A 62 19.63 -3.25 1.20
C ASN A 62 20.01 -1.76 1.27
N ASP A 63 19.65 -0.99 0.25
CA ASP A 63 19.99 0.44 0.18
C ASP A 63 18.98 1.31 0.95
N TYR A 64 17.74 0.83 1.10
CA TYR A 64 16.63 1.58 1.68
C TYR A 64 16.22 1.12 3.08
N MET A 65 16.53 -0.12 3.46
CA MET A 65 16.29 -0.61 4.81
C MET A 65 17.20 0.11 5.82
N LYS A 66 16.58 0.70 6.83
CA LYS A 66 17.27 1.26 8.00
C LYS A 66 17.21 0.27 9.16
N GLU A 67 18.05 0.50 10.16
CA GLU A 67 18.02 -0.29 11.39
C GLU A 67 16.62 -0.26 12.01
N GLY A 68 16.07 -1.44 12.25
CA GLY A 68 14.73 -1.61 12.81
C GLY A 68 13.60 -1.74 11.79
N ASP A 69 13.84 -1.42 10.51
CA ASP A 69 12.86 -1.66 9.46
C ASP A 69 12.62 -3.15 9.26
N ARG A 70 11.43 -3.47 8.77
CA ARG A 70 11.08 -4.81 8.32
C ARG A 70 10.79 -4.79 6.83
N ALA A 71 11.09 -5.90 6.18
CA ALA A 71 10.70 -6.10 4.80
C ALA A 71 9.93 -7.40 4.67
N GLU A 72 8.79 -7.33 3.99
CA GLU A 72 7.97 -8.51 3.68
C GLU A 72 8.08 -8.84 2.22
N ALA A 73 8.51 -10.07 1.93
CA ALA A 73 8.60 -10.57 0.57
C ALA A 73 7.19 -10.79 0.01
N LEU A 74 6.95 -10.25 -1.18
CA LEU A 74 5.72 -10.46 -1.93
C LEU A 74 5.88 -11.61 -2.93
N PRO A 75 4.78 -12.30 -3.29
CA PRO A 75 4.82 -13.42 -4.24
C PRO A 75 5.40 -13.09 -5.62
N ASN A 76 5.39 -11.80 -6.00
CA ASN A 76 5.91 -11.29 -7.26
C ASN A 76 7.41 -10.92 -7.21
N GLY A 77 8.12 -11.28 -6.13
CA GLY A 77 9.54 -10.99 -5.95
C GLY A 77 9.87 -9.54 -5.62
N ARG A 78 8.85 -8.74 -5.26
CA ARG A 78 9.00 -7.41 -4.66
C ARG A 78 9.01 -7.51 -3.14
N TYR A 79 9.37 -6.43 -2.49
CA TYR A 79 9.36 -6.34 -1.04
C TYR A 79 8.52 -5.14 -0.61
N LEU A 80 7.71 -5.31 0.43
CA LEU A 80 7.11 -4.20 1.15
C LEU A 80 8.07 -3.77 2.24
N LEU A 81 8.48 -2.51 2.22
CA LEU A 81 9.21 -1.91 3.34
C LEU A 81 8.21 -1.42 4.38
N LEU A 82 8.41 -1.83 5.62
CA LEU A 82 7.65 -1.46 6.80
C LEU A 82 8.55 -0.62 7.71
N HIS A 83 8.28 0.68 7.85
CA HIS A 83 9.12 1.53 8.68
C HIS A 83 8.85 1.36 10.17
N LYS A 84 9.93 1.32 10.95
CA LYS A 84 9.90 1.39 12.41
C LYS A 84 10.17 2.82 12.87
N TYR A 85 9.38 3.31 13.81
CA TYR A 85 9.57 4.62 14.42
C TYR A 85 9.39 4.51 15.93
N GLN A 86 10.28 5.16 16.70
CA GLN A 86 10.22 5.20 18.16
C GLN A 86 10.02 3.84 18.85
N GLY A 87 10.60 2.77 18.32
CA GLY A 87 10.59 1.45 18.95
C GLY A 87 9.43 0.53 18.53
N GLY A 88 8.44 1.02 17.78
CA GLY A 88 7.33 0.25 17.20
C GLY A 88 7.32 0.26 15.68
N VAL A 89 6.76 -0.79 15.06
CA VAL A 89 6.54 -0.81 13.62
C VAL A 89 5.33 0.09 13.35
N ILE A 90 5.54 1.26 12.74
CA ILE A 90 4.40 2.15 12.39
C ILE A 90 3.60 1.54 11.26
N ASP A 91 4.31 1.02 10.27
CA ASP A 91 3.70 0.47 9.07
C ASP A 91 3.54 -1.04 9.26
N GLY A 92 2.34 -1.48 9.61
CA GLY A 92 1.98 -2.90 9.77
C GLY A 92 1.08 -3.14 10.98
N GLU A 93 0.98 -2.15 11.88
CA GLU A 93 0.10 -2.18 13.06
C GLU A 93 -1.20 -1.38 12.88
N GLY A 94 -1.41 -0.75 11.71
CA GLY A 94 -2.71 -0.15 11.37
C GLY A 94 -3.81 -1.21 11.40
N ASP A 95 -5.01 -0.85 11.87
CA ASP A 95 -6.18 -1.68 11.61
C ASP A 95 -6.51 -1.64 10.12
N ASN A 96 -6.95 -2.78 9.56
CA ASN A 96 -7.54 -2.79 8.22
C ASN A 96 -8.73 -1.83 8.25
N ALA A 97 -8.57 -0.66 7.63
CA ALA A 97 -9.65 0.31 7.61
C ALA A 97 -10.65 -0.14 6.55
N PHE A 98 -11.81 -0.62 7.02
CA PHE A 98 -12.96 -0.83 6.14
C PHE A 98 -13.61 0.52 5.87
N PHE A 99 -13.77 0.88 4.60
CA PHE A 99 -14.48 2.08 4.20
C PHE A 99 -15.74 1.72 3.41
N LYS A 100 -16.80 2.49 3.61
CA LYS A 100 -18.07 2.26 2.89
C LYS A 100 -18.02 2.86 1.48
N THR A 101 -17.37 4.01 1.33
CA THR A 101 -17.28 4.75 0.06
C THR A 101 -15.86 5.24 -0.22
N ILE A 102 -15.61 5.61 -1.48
CA ILE A 102 -14.35 6.26 -1.88
C ILE A 102 -14.26 7.66 -1.28
N ASP A 103 -15.39 8.38 -1.14
CA ASP A 103 -15.42 9.71 -0.53
C ASP A 103 -14.97 9.68 0.92
N ASP A 104 -15.33 8.63 1.69
CA ASP A 104 -14.84 8.46 3.07
C ASP A 104 -13.30 8.33 3.11
N MET A 105 -12.70 7.66 2.12
CA MET A 105 -11.24 7.53 2.01
C MET A 105 -10.59 8.87 1.64
N LEU A 106 -11.21 9.65 0.75
CA LEU A 106 -10.71 10.95 0.31
C LEU A 106 -10.79 12.03 1.41
N GLN A 107 -11.57 11.82 2.46
CA GLN A 107 -11.58 12.68 3.65
C GLN A 107 -10.39 12.42 4.59
N CYS A 108 -9.64 11.34 4.40
CA CYS A 108 -8.44 11.07 5.16
C CYS A 108 -7.28 11.98 4.73
N ASP A 109 -6.24 12.09 5.58
CA ASP A 109 -5.01 12.82 5.24
C ASP A 109 -4.13 12.03 4.25
N ILE A 110 -4.64 11.90 3.02
CA ILE A 110 -4.04 11.15 1.91
C ILE A 110 -4.04 11.97 0.63
N ASN A 111 -3.19 11.57 -0.32
CA ASN A 111 -3.08 12.22 -1.62
C ASN A 111 -3.84 11.46 -2.72
N TYR A 112 -3.91 10.13 -2.62
CA TYR A 112 -4.54 9.30 -3.64
C TYR A 112 -5.24 8.08 -3.04
N VAL A 113 -6.30 7.64 -3.72
CA VAL A 113 -6.90 6.33 -3.50
C VAL A 113 -6.70 5.48 -4.75
N TYR A 114 -6.13 4.29 -4.60
CA TYR A 114 -5.98 3.30 -5.66
C TYR A 114 -6.96 2.16 -5.42
N VAL A 115 -7.91 1.97 -6.34
CA VAL A 115 -8.91 0.90 -6.24
C VAL A 115 -8.64 -0.13 -7.32
N PHE A 116 -8.47 -1.40 -6.95
CA PHE A 116 -8.41 -2.51 -7.90
C PHE A 116 -9.80 -3.08 -8.13
N GLU A 117 -10.34 -2.92 -9.33
CA GLU A 117 -11.69 -3.38 -9.67
C GLU A 117 -11.73 -3.90 -11.10
N ASN A 118 -12.38 -5.06 -11.32
CA ASN A 118 -12.53 -5.67 -12.65
C ASN A 118 -11.19 -5.85 -13.39
N GLY A 119 -10.15 -6.28 -12.66
CA GLY A 119 -8.82 -6.52 -13.21
C GLY A 119 -8.02 -5.25 -13.53
N LYS A 120 -8.47 -4.07 -13.09
CA LYS A 120 -7.84 -2.79 -13.42
C LYS A 120 -7.72 -1.89 -12.19
N TRP A 121 -6.61 -1.17 -12.13
CA TRP A 121 -6.40 -0.10 -11.16
C TRP A 121 -7.07 1.19 -11.59
N LYS A 122 -7.89 1.76 -10.72
CA LYS A 122 -8.45 3.12 -10.81
C LYS A 122 -7.75 4.01 -9.78
N THR A 123 -7.64 5.30 -10.06
CA THR A 123 -6.96 6.27 -9.19
C THR A 123 -7.88 7.46 -8.96
N TYR A 124 -8.04 7.86 -7.70
CA TYR A 124 -8.83 9.00 -7.25
C TYR A 124 -7.95 9.94 -6.44
N LYS A 125 -8.30 11.23 -6.42
CA LYS A 125 -7.60 12.32 -5.73
C LYS A 125 -8.60 13.40 -5.33
#